data_AF-A0A7Y2ZGX0-F1
#
_entry.id   AF-A0A7Y2ZGX0-F1
#
_cell.length_a   1.000
_cell.length_b   1.000
_cell.length_c   1.000
_cell.angle_alpha   90.00
_cell.angle_beta   90.00
_cell.angle_gamma   90.00
#
_symmetry.space_group_name_H-M   'P 1'
#
loop_
_entity.id
_entity.type
_entity.pdbx_description
1 polymer ?
#
loop_
_entity_poly.entity_id
_entity_poly.type
_entity_poly.pdbx_seq_one_letter_code
_entity_poly.pdbx_strand_id
1 'polypeptide(L)'
;MSPEIPRAVILAEDQRFRAHQGVDWEAVAEEVGYDGEPPFSWAHPTDWVAVARAVVRGFRDRGEIKGRSTLTQQLAKNLYFTPERTLRRKAGEFVVARRLERFLDKDRILELYLNTAEFGPGIFGVEAASRHYFGVGSSRLDRRQAATLAAILPHPLTSNPERNPGEMAWRRDRILGLMGGVS
;
A
#
# COMPACT_ATOMS: atom_id res chain seq x y z
N MET A 1 -2.57 -3.90 18.81
CA MET A 1 -2.58 -2.70 17.95
C MET A 1 -3.99 -2.12 17.95
N SER A 2 -4.16 -0.80 17.87
CA SER A 2 -5.47 -0.13 17.79
C SER A 2 -6.17 -0.52 16.48
N PRO A 3 -7.51 -0.68 16.44
CA PRO A 3 -8.24 -0.94 15.21
C PRO A 3 -8.22 0.24 14.22
N GLU A 4 -7.86 1.44 14.69
CA GLU A 4 -7.83 2.65 13.85
C GLU A 4 -6.70 2.62 12.82
N ILE A 5 -5.52 2.05 13.17
CA ILE A 5 -4.37 2.08 12.26
C ILE A 5 -4.52 1.14 11.06
N PRO A 6 -4.98 -0.13 11.19
CA PRO A 6 -5.32 -0.94 10.02
C PRO A 6 -6.31 -0.25 9.08
N ARG A 7 -7.36 0.37 9.64
CA ARG A 7 -8.40 1.06 8.88
C ARG A 7 -7.86 2.27 8.14
N ALA A 8 -7.08 3.13 8.81
CA ALA A 8 -6.48 4.32 8.22
C ALA A 8 -5.53 3.94 7.07
N VAL A 9 -4.70 2.91 7.25
CA VAL A 9 -3.72 2.49 6.25
C VAL A 9 -4.38 1.88 5.02
N ILE A 10 -5.38 1.00 5.18
CA ILE A 10 -6.16 0.48 4.05
C ILE A 10 -6.76 1.63 3.23
N LEU A 11 -7.41 2.60 3.89
CA LEU A 11 -8.07 3.70 3.18
C LEU A 11 -7.08 4.65 2.49
N ALA A 12 -5.90 4.82 3.06
CA ALA A 12 -4.85 5.69 2.54
C ALA A 12 -4.12 5.08 1.34
N GLU A 13 -3.75 3.80 1.42
CA GLU A 13 -2.84 3.13 0.49
C GLU A 13 -3.56 2.22 -0.52
N ASP A 14 -4.57 1.47 -0.07
CA ASP A 14 -5.11 0.31 -0.78
C ASP A 14 -6.59 0.04 -0.40
N GLN A 15 -7.50 0.84 -0.96
CA GLN A 15 -8.93 0.77 -0.61
C GLN A 15 -9.60 -0.55 -1.01
N ARG A 16 -9.04 -1.24 -2.00
CA ARG A 16 -9.47 -2.57 -2.45
C ARG A 16 -8.67 -3.70 -1.81
N PHE A 17 -7.93 -3.44 -0.72
CA PHE A 17 -7.02 -4.42 -0.11
C PHE A 17 -7.66 -5.79 0.12
N ARG A 18 -8.91 -5.84 0.60
CA ARG A 18 -9.61 -7.10 0.87
C ARG A 18 -10.24 -7.75 -0.37
N ALA A 19 -10.34 -7.04 -1.49
CA ALA A 19 -11.00 -7.50 -2.71
C ALA A 19 -10.03 -8.18 -3.70
N HIS A 20 -8.73 -7.92 -3.61
CA HIS A 20 -7.72 -8.52 -4.50
C HIS A 20 -6.88 -9.61 -3.82
N GLN A 21 -6.10 -10.38 -4.58
CA GLN A 21 -5.18 -11.42 -4.04
C GLN A 21 -3.72 -11.08 -4.34
N GLY A 22 -3.23 -9.98 -3.75
CA GLY A 22 -1.86 -9.50 -3.90
C GLY A 22 -1.64 -8.47 -5.01
N VAL A 23 -2.34 -8.58 -6.13
CA VAL A 23 -2.30 -7.56 -7.20
C VAL A 23 -3.71 -7.09 -7.49
N ASP A 24 -3.92 -5.77 -7.48
CA ASP A 24 -5.17 -5.14 -7.90
C ASP A 24 -5.19 -5.05 -9.43
N TRP A 25 -5.69 -6.10 -10.07
CA TRP A 25 -5.75 -6.18 -11.53
C TRP A 25 -6.77 -5.23 -12.15
N GLU A 26 -7.78 -4.83 -11.39
CA GLU A 26 -8.78 -3.85 -11.82
C GLU A 26 -8.11 -2.47 -11.92
N ALA A 27 -7.33 -2.06 -10.91
CA ALA A 27 -6.49 -0.85 -10.98
C ALA A 27 -5.55 -0.88 -12.19
N VAL A 28 -4.88 -2.01 -12.43
CA VAL A 28 -3.94 -2.15 -13.54
C VAL A 28 -4.66 -2.03 -14.88
N ALA A 29 -5.83 -2.63 -15.03
CA ALA A 29 -6.64 -2.55 -16.26
C ALA A 29 -7.13 -1.13 -16.53
N GLU A 30 -7.64 -0.43 -15.50
CA GLU A 30 -8.03 0.99 -15.57
C GLU A 30 -6.85 1.87 -16.02
N GLU A 31 -5.67 1.66 -15.42
CA GLU A 31 -4.49 2.49 -15.67
C GLU A 31 -3.93 2.33 -17.09
N VAL A 32 -3.90 1.09 -17.58
CA VAL A 32 -3.38 0.80 -18.92
C VAL A 32 -4.41 1.04 -20.02
N GLY A 33 -5.61 1.54 -19.66
CA GLY A 33 -6.69 1.81 -20.61
C GLY A 33 -7.13 0.56 -21.35
N TYR A 34 -7.18 -0.58 -20.66
CA TYR A 34 -7.63 -1.84 -21.25
C TYR A 34 -9.12 -1.75 -21.58
N ASP A 35 -9.45 -2.03 -22.85
CA ASP A 35 -10.75 -1.85 -23.49
C ASP A 35 -11.56 -3.15 -23.61
N GLY A 36 -11.16 -4.21 -22.91
CA GLY A 36 -11.89 -5.48 -22.86
C GLY A 36 -13.22 -5.37 -22.10
N GLU A 37 -14.19 -6.23 -22.42
CA GLU A 37 -15.53 -6.18 -21.80
C GLU A 37 -15.52 -6.66 -20.34
N PRO A 38 -16.06 -5.87 -19.39
CA PRO A 38 -16.33 -6.35 -18.03
C PRO A 38 -17.56 -7.29 -18.01
N PRO A 39 -17.61 -8.27 -17.08
CA PRO A 39 -16.66 -8.52 -16.00
C PRO A 39 -15.44 -9.32 -16.46
N PHE A 40 -14.27 -8.93 -15.91
CA PHE A 40 -13.02 -9.70 -16.00
C PHE A 40 -13.24 -11.16 -15.54
N SER A 41 -12.90 -12.12 -16.41
CA SER A 41 -13.09 -13.55 -16.13
C SER A 41 -11.75 -14.25 -15.92
N TRP A 42 -11.56 -14.84 -14.73
CA TRP A 42 -10.43 -15.71 -14.39
C TRP A 42 -10.29 -16.95 -15.29
N ALA A 43 -11.26 -17.23 -16.16
CA ALA A 43 -11.31 -18.43 -17.00
C ALA A 43 -10.57 -18.30 -18.34
N HIS A 44 -10.20 -17.09 -18.79
CA HIS A 44 -9.64 -16.88 -20.13
C HIS A 44 -8.15 -16.49 -20.10
N PRO A 45 -7.22 -17.39 -20.50
CA PRO A 45 -5.78 -17.15 -20.55
C PRO A 45 -5.34 -15.92 -21.36
N THR A 46 -6.18 -15.45 -22.28
CA THR A 46 -5.93 -14.29 -23.15
C THR A 46 -5.91 -12.97 -22.39
N ASP A 47 -6.72 -12.84 -21.34
CA ASP A 47 -6.88 -11.60 -20.57
C ASP A 47 -5.61 -11.34 -19.71
N TRP A 48 -4.98 -12.42 -19.23
CA TRP A 48 -3.70 -12.40 -18.52
C TRP A 48 -2.57 -11.86 -19.39
N VAL A 49 -2.54 -12.29 -20.66
CA VAL A 49 -1.48 -11.91 -21.61
C VAL A 49 -1.70 -10.48 -22.10
N ALA A 50 -2.94 -9.99 -22.16
CA ALA A 50 -3.25 -8.60 -22.48
C ALA A 50 -2.81 -7.65 -21.36
N VAL A 51 -3.22 -7.92 -20.12
CA VAL A 51 -2.83 -7.12 -18.94
C VAL A 51 -1.31 -7.15 -18.73
N ALA A 52 -0.68 -8.33 -18.80
CA ALA A 52 0.77 -8.45 -18.66
C ALA A 52 1.54 -7.70 -19.77
N ARG A 53 1.06 -7.72 -21.02
CA ARG A 53 1.67 -6.94 -22.11
C ARG A 53 1.50 -5.43 -21.91
N ALA A 54 0.34 -4.99 -21.45
CA ALA A 54 0.08 -3.58 -21.20
C ALA A 54 0.94 -3.03 -20.06
N VAL A 55 1.10 -3.82 -18.99
CA VAL A 55 2.06 -3.62 -17.90
C VAL A 55 3.50 -3.51 -18.42
N VAL A 56 3.94 -4.45 -19.25
CA VAL A 56 5.30 -4.43 -19.84
C VAL A 56 5.50 -3.21 -20.74
N ARG A 57 4.49 -2.81 -21.50
CA ARG A 57 4.52 -1.61 -22.35
C ARG A 57 4.60 -0.33 -21.50
N GLY A 58 3.77 -0.20 -20.46
CA GLY A 58 3.83 0.92 -19.52
C GLY A 58 5.20 1.07 -18.85
N PHE A 59 5.81 -0.06 -18.43
CA PHE A 59 7.17 -0.07 -17.90
C PHE A 59 8.24 0.34 -18.92
N ARG A 60 8.12 -0.08 -20.19
CA ARG A 60 9.06 0.30 -21.25
C ARG A 60 8.98 1.79 -21.57
N ASP A 61 7.76 2.32 -21.63
CA ASP A 61 7.53 3.70 -22.08
C ASP A 61 7.79 4.72 -20.97
N ARG A 62 7.63 4.36 -19.70
CA ARG A 62 7.72 5.29 -18.55
C ARG A 62 8.70 4.89 -17.45
N GLY A 63 9.35 3.72 -17.54
CA GLY A 63 10.22 3.18 -16.48
C GLY A 63 9.48 2.70 -15.23
N GLU A 64 8.17 2.95 -15.13
CA GLU A 64 7.30 2.54 -14.02
C GLU A 64 5.84 2.35 -14.51
N ILE A 65 5.13 1.38 -13.93
CA ILE A 65 3.67 1.38 -13.95
C ILE A 65 3.23 2.47 -12.96
N LYS A 66 2.42 3.42 -13.43
CA LYS A 66 1.79 4.46 -12.62
C LYS A 66 0.56 3.90 -11.89
N GLY A 67 0.79 2.90 -11.03
CA GLY A 67 -0.25 2.25 -10.25
C GLY A 67 0.18 2.14 -8.79
N ARG A 68 -0.71 2.49 -7.86
CA ARG A 68 -0.45 2.31 -6.43
C ARG A 68 -0.16 0.83 -6.18
N SER A 69 1.04 0.53 -5.69
CA SER A 69 1.37 -0.84 -5.31
C SER A 69 0.49 -1.24 -4.14
N THR A 70 -0.12 -2.41 -4.21
CA THR A 70 -0.97 -2.94 -3.12
C THR A 70 -0.16 -3.10 -1.84
N LEU A 71 -0.83 -3.15 -0.68
CA LEU A 71 -0.14 -3.37 0.60
C LEU A 71 0.66 -4.68 0.60
N THR A 72 0.15 -5.72 -0.06
CA THR A 72 0.86 -7.00 -0.20
C THR A 72 2.12 -6.88 -1.06
N GLN A 73 2.08 -6.11 -2.16
CA GLN A 73 3.27 -5.82 -2.97
C GLN A 73 4.28 -4.98 -2.20
N GLN A 74 3.80 -3.99 -1.43
CA GLN A 74 4.66 -3.19 -0.58
C GLN A 74 5.32 -4.03 0.53
N LEU A 75 4.59 -4.96 1.14
CA LEU A 75 5.15 -5.92 2.09
C LEU A 75 6.22 -6.80 1.43
N ALA A 76 5.93 -7.36 0.24
CA ALA A 76 6.90 -8.15 -0.51
C ALA A 76 8.19 -7.35 -0.79
N LYS A 77 8.05 -6.09 -1.22
CA LYS A 77 9.16 -5.16 -1.43
C LYS A 77 9.98 -4.96 -0.15
N ASN A 78 9.33 -4.65 0.97
CA ASN A 78 10.00 -4.38 2.24
C ASN A 78 10.76 -5.59 2.80
N LEU A 79 10.25 -6.81 2.58
CA LEU A 79 10.85 -8.04 3.12
C LEU A 79 11.99 -8.61 2.25
N TYR A 80 11.89 -8.50 0.93
CA TYR A 80 12.70 -9.35 0.03
C TYR A 80 13.46 -8.59 -1.06
N PHE A 81 13.26 -7.29 -1.24
CA PHE A 81 13.85 -6.55 -2.35
C PHE A 81 14.58 -5.29 -1.92
N THR A 82 15.69 -5.01 -2.61
CA THR A 82 16.42 -3.75 -2.47
C THR A 82 15.65 -2.60 -3.15
N PRO A 83 15.99 -1.32 -2.87
CA PRO A 83 15.30 -0.17 -3.45
C PRO A 83 15.41 0.00 -4.98
N GLU A 84 16.19 -0.83 -5.67
CA GLU A 84 16.50 -0.71 -7.10
C GLU A 84 15.27 -0.86 -8.00
N ARG A 85 14.93 0.16 -8.80
CA ARG A 85 13.73 0.11 -9.65
C ARG A 85 13.96 -0.62 -10.98
N THR A 86 13.80 -1.95 -10.98
CA THR A 86 13.89 -2.78 -12.21
C THR A 86 12.61 -3.57 -12.49
N LEU A 87 12.36 -3.89 -13.77
CA LEU A 87 11.23 -4.74 -14.19
C LEU A 87 11.32 -6.15 -13.57
N ARG A 88 12.53 -6.70 -13.48
CA ARG A 88 12.79 -8.01 -12.84
C ARG A 88 12.39 -7.99 -11.36
N ARG A 89 12.77 -6.93 -10.62
CA ARG A 89 12.33 -6.76 -9.23
C ARG A 89 10.80 -6.68 -9.16
N LYS A 90 10.16 -5.90 -10.03
CA LYS A 90 8.69 -5.76 -10.00
C LYS A 90 7.97 -7.08 -10.27
N ALA A 91 8.44 -7.88 -11.23
CA ALA A 91 7.91 -9.22 -11.47
C ALA A 91 8.09 -10.11 -10.23
N GLY A 92 9.24 -10.01 -9.55
CA GLY A 92 9.49 -10.67 -8.28
C GLY A 92 8.48 -10.27 -7.20
N GLU A 93 8.16 -8.99 -7.04
CA GLU A 93 7.14 -8.51 -6.09
C GLU A 93 5.78 -9.14 -6.36
N PHE A 94 5.37 -9.27 -7.63
CA PHE A 94 4.09 -9.90 -7.97
C PHE A 94 4.03 -11.37 -7.57
N VAL A 95 5.11 -12.12 -7.85
CA VAL A 95 5.21 -13.54 -7.48
C VAL A 95 5.18 -13.71 -5.97
N VAL A 96 5.96 -12.90 -5.24
CA VAL A 96 6.02 -12.96 -3.78
C VAL A 96 4.70 -12.53 -3.15
N ALA A 97 4.08 -11.45 -3.64
CA ALA A 97 2.78 -10.99 -3.14
C ALA A 97 1.69 -12.06 -3.33
N ARG A 98 1.64 -12.70 -4.51
CA ARG A 98 0.71 -13.82 -4.77
C ARG A 98 0.96 -14.99 -3.81
N ARG A 99 2.23 -15.28 -3.50
CA ARG A 99 2.59 -16.35 -2.56
C ARG A 99 2.18 -16.00 -1.13
N LEU A 100 2.42 -14.76 -0.68
CA LEU A 100 1.97 -14.29 0.63
C LEU A 100 0.45 -14.46 0.77
N GLU A 101 -0.33 -14.06 -0.22
CA GLU A 101 -1.81 -14.16 -0.22
C GLU A 101 -2.34 -15.59 -0.30
N ARG A 102 -1.50 -16.54 -0.73
CA ARG A 102 -1.85 -17.96 -0.73
C ARG A 102 -1.70 -18.58 0.66
N PHE A 103 -0.75 -18.09 1.47
CA PHE A 103 -0.37 -18.72 2.73
C PHE A 103 -0.76 -17.90 3.97
N LEU A 104 -1.11 -16.64 3.80
CA LEU A 104 -1.47 -15.71 4.87
C LEU A 104 -2.83 -15.10 4.55
N ASP A 105 -3.66 -14.95 5.59
CA ASP A 105 -4.87 -14.15 5.48
C ASP A 105 -4.56 -12.64 5.43
N LYS A 106 -5.58 -11.86 5.09
CA LYS A 106 -5.47 -10.40 4.94
C LYS A 106 -5.05 -9.70 6.23
N ASP A 107 -5.50 -10.19 7.37
CA ASP A 107 -5.21 -9.56 8.66
C ASP A 107 -3.74 -9.77 9.01
N ARG A 108 -3.21 -10.97 8.76
CA ARG A 108 -1.80 -11.29 8.94
C ARG A 108 -0.89 -10.54 7.98
N ILE A 109 -1.29 -10.37 6.72
CA ILE A 109 -0.55 -9.54 5.75
C ILE A 109 -0.47 -8.11 6.25
N LEU A 110 -1.58 -7.54 6.70
CA LEU A 110 -1.63 -6.16 7.18
C LEU A 110 -0.82 -5.98 8.46
N GLU A 111 -0.88 -6.94 9.38
CA GLU A 111 -0.06 -6.94 10.60
C GLU A 111 1.44 -6.96 10.28
N LEU A 112 1.88 -7.85 9.37
CA LEU A 112 3.27 -7.93 8.94
C LEU A 112 3.71 -6.65 8.24
N TYR A 113 2.86 -6.07 7.38
CA TYR A 113 3.12 -4.78 6.74
C TYR A 113 3.33 -3.68 7.77
N LEU A 114 2.41 -3.53 8.73
CA LEU A 114 2.49 -2.48 9.75
C LEU A 114 3.70 -2.63 10.69
N ASN A 115 4.20 -3.85 10.88
CA ASN A 115 5.39 -4.10 11.70
C ASN A 115 6.71 -4.00 10.93
N THR A 116 6.67 -3.97 9.59
CA THR A 116 7.88 -3.92 8.75
C THR A 116 8.01 -2.62 7.96
N ALA A 117 6.93 -1.85 7.83
CA ALA A 117 6.94 -0.55 7.17
C ALA A 117 7.81 0.46 7.92
N GLU A 118 8.51 1.30 7.17
CA GLU A 118 9.25 2.45 7.68
C GLU A 118 8.32 3.65 7.81
N PHE A 119 8.32 4.30 8.97
CA PHE A 119 7.52 5.49 9.30
C PHE A 119 8.40 6.75 9.44
N GLY A 120 9.66 6.68 9.04
CA GLY A 120 10.64 7.75 9.20
C GLY A 120 12.04 7.17 9.23
N PRO A 121 13.11 7.97 9.07
CA PRO A 121 14.48 7.46 8.99
C PRO A 121 14.83 6.56 10.19
N GLY A 122 14.94 5.25 9.95
CA GLY A 122 15.27 4.27 11.00
C GLY A 122 14.12 3.88 11.93
N ILE A 123 12.88 4.31 11.65
CA ILE A 123 11.70 4.01 12.46
C ILE A 123 10.87 2.94 11.76
N PHE A 124 11.12 1.68 12.10
CA PHE A 124 10.42 0.54 11.51
C PHE A 124 9.35 -0.01 12.45
N GLY A 125 8.16 -0.20 11.91
CA GLY A 125 7.03 -0.78 12.62
C GLY A 125 6.19 0.25 13.38
N VAL A 126 4.88 -0.02 13.42
CA VAL A 126 3.88 0.88 13.99
C VAL A 126 4.04 1.10 15.49
N GLU A 127 4.52 0.13 16.26
CA GLU A 127 4.78 0.32 17.70
C GLU A 127 5.88 1.36 17.92
N ALA A 128 7.00 1.22 17.22
CA ALA A 128 8.11 2.18 17.29
C ALA A 128 7.65 3.58 16.85
N ALA A 129 6.89 3.66 15.74
CA ALA A 129 6.34 4.92 15.25
C ALA A 129 5.37 5.58 16.25
N SER A 130 4.47 4.80 16.86
CA SER A 130 3.51 5.32 17.84
C SER A 130 4.20 5.92 19.06
N ARG A 131 5.25 5.25 19.53
CA ARG A 131 6.07 5.73 20.66
C ARG A 131 6.86 6.96 20.29
N HIS A 132 7.44 6.98 19.09
CA HIS A 132 8.24 8.10 18.61
C HIS A 132 7.40 9.38 18.43
N TYR A 133 6.28 9.30 17.70
CA TYR A 133 5.50 10.49 17.34
C TYR A 133 4.53 10.94 18.43
N PHE A 134 4.06 10.04 19.31
CA PHE A 134 2.97 10.35 20.25
C PHE A 134 3.22 9.89 21.68
N GLY A 135 4.31 9.18 21.97
CA GLY A 135 4.59 8.65 23.31
C GLY A 135 3.61 7.56 23.79
N VAL A 136 2.75 7.03 22.91
CA VAL A 136 1.77 5.98 23.25
C VAL A 136 2.11 4.66 22.57
N GLY A 137 1.63 3.55 23.14
CA GLY A 137 1.72 2.25 22.47
C GLY A 137 0.74 2.17 21.31
N SER A 138 1.04 1.35 20.30
CA SER A 138 0.22 1.21 19.09
C SER A 138 -1.22 0.75 19.38
N SER A 139 -1.46 0.10 20.52
CA SER A 139 -2.80 -0.27 21.01
C SER A 139 -3.66 0.92 21.45
N ARG A 140 -3.03 2.06 21.76
CA ARG A 140 -3.69 3.28 22.27
C ARG A 140 -3.76 4.40 21.25
N LEU A 141 -3.40 4.14 19.99
CA LEU A 141 -3.55 5.12 18.93
C LEU A 141 -5.02 5.52 18.78
N ASP A 142 -5.28 6.81 18.91
CA ASP A 142 -6.57 7.39 18.52
C ASP A 142 -6.68 7.49 16.98
N ARG A 143 -7.89 7.82 16.52
CA ARG A 143 -8.20 7.94 15.09
C ARG A 143 -7.32 8.95 14.35
N ARG A 144 -6.99 10.09 14.98
CA ARG A 144 -6.20 11.17 14.38
C ARG A 144 -4.71 10.80 14.34
N GLN A 145 -4.20 10.16 15.39
CA GLN A 145 -2.85 9.61 15.44
C GLN A 145 -2.67 8.51 14.40
N ALA A 146 -3.64 7.60 14.27
CA ALA A 146 -3.65 6.56 13.24
C ALA A 146 -3.64 7.15 11.81
N ALA A 147 -4.52 8.12 11.53
CA ALA A 147 -4.53 8.81 10.25
C ALA A 147 -3.22 9.57 9.96
N THR A 148 -2.56 10.10 11.01
CA THR A 148 -1.26 10.77 10.88
C THR A 148 -0.17 9.77 10.49
N LEU A 149 -0.09 8.60 11.14
CA LEU A 149 0.88 7.57 10.75
C LEU A 149 0.61 7.03 9.34
N ALA A 150 -0.66 6.83 8.97
CA ALA A 150 -1.02 6.41 7.62
C ALA A 150 -0.61 7.45 6.56
N ALA A 151 -0.67 8.75 6.87
CA ALA A 151 -0.24 9.82 5.96
C ALA A 151 1.29 9.83 5.69
N ILE A 152 2.09 9.19 6.54
CA ILE A 152 3.56 9.11 6.42
C ILE A 152 3.98 8.07 5.39
N LEU A 153 3.29 6.92 5.36
CA LEU A 153 3.66 5.72 4.59
C LEU A 153 3.90 5.92 3.08
N PRO A 154 3.22 6.84 2.37
CA PRO A 154 3.50 7.05 0.96
C PRO A 154 4.94 7.49 0.69
N HIS A 155 5.52 8.31 1.59
CA HIS A 155 6.88 8.84 1.45
C HIS A 155 7.56 9.00 2.82
N PRO A 156 7.94 7.91 3.51
CA PRO A 156 8.30 7.96 4.93
C PRO A 156 9.55 8.79 5.22
N LEU A 157 10.48 8.91 4.26
CA LEU A 157 11.71 9.69 4.42
C LEU A 157 11.49 11.20 4.30
N THR A 158 10.40 11.63 3.64
CA THR A 158 10.11 13.05 3.40
C THR A 158 8.82 13.51 4.10
N SER A 159 7.94 12.59 4.46
CA SER A 159 6.67 12.83 5.16
C SER A 159 6.90 12.84 6.66
N ASN A 160 7.44 13.95 7.18
CA ASN A 160 7.62 14.14 8.61
C ASN A 160 6.65 15.23 9.11
N PRO A 161 5.70 14.91 10.03
CA PRO A 161 4.74 15.88 10.58
C PRO A 161 5.37 17.11 11.26
N GLU A 162 6.58 16.98 11.80
CA GLU A 162 7.32 18.08 12.44
C GLU A 162 7.99 19.00 11.42
N ARG A 163 8.44 18.45 10.28
CA ARG A 163 9.13 19.21 9.23
C ARG A 163 8.18 19.82 8.20
N ASN A 164 7.10 19.09 7.86
CA ASN A 164 6.13 19.46 6.83
C ASN A 164 4.69 19.47 7.39
N PRO A 165 4.40 20.26 8.44
CA PRO A 165 3.13 20.16 9.18
C PRO A 165 1.89 20.43 8.33
N GLY A 166 1.96 21.38 7.37
CA GLY A 166 0.83 21.73 6.50
C GLY A 166 0.43 20.60 5.53
N GLU A 167 1.40 20.05 4.80
CA GLU A 167 1.15 18.94 3.87
C GLU A 167 0.67 17.68 4.62
N MET A 168 1.31 17.38 5.75
CA MET A 168 0.94 16.23 6.57
C MET A 168 -0.44 16.38 7.20
N ALA A 169 -0.83 17.59 7.62
CA ALA A 169 -2.17 17.88 8.08
C ALA A 169 -3.20 17.64 6.98
N TRP A 170 -2.96 18.15 5.77
CA TRP A 170 -3.87 17.95 4.64
C TRP A 170 -4.06 16.46 4.31
N ARG A 171 -2.98 15.67 4.26
CA ARG A 171 -3.06 14.21 4.02
C ARG A 171 -3.81 13.48 5.12
N ARG A 172 -3.52 13.81 6.39
CA ARG A 172 -4.23 13.27 7.56
C ARG A 172 -5.73 13.55 7.48
N ASP A 173 -6.09 14.80 7.17
CA ASP A 173 -7.50 15.23 7.16
C ASP A 173 -8.27 14.57 6.01
N ARG A 174 -7.62 14.35 4.86
CA ARG A 174 -8.17 13.52 3.78
C ARG A 174 -8.46 12.09 4.25
N ILE A 175 -7.52 11.45 4.96
CA ILE A 175 -7.70 10.08 5.49
C ILE A 175 -8.83 10.06 6.53
N LEU A 176 -8.88 11.05 7.42
CA LEU A 176 -9.96 11.18 8.41
C LEU A 176 -11.34 11.28 7.76
N GLY A 177 -11.46 12.02 6.65
CA GLY A 177 -12.67 12.09 5.83
C GLY A 177 -13.09 10.72 5.31
N LEU A 178 -12.15 9.93 4.77
CA LEU A 178 -12.40 8.56 4.30
C LEU A 178 -12.82 7.60 5.44
N MET A 179 -12.33 7.82 6.67
CA MET A 179 -12.71 7.02 7.83
C MET A 179 -14.15 7.31 8.32
N GLY A 180 -14.89 8.21 7.68
CA GLY A 180 -16.27 8.60 8.03
C GLY A 180 -16.29 9.74 9.03
N GLY A 181 -15.95 10.97 8.58
CA GLY A 181 -15.69 12.13 9.43
C GLY A 181 -16.78 12.44 10.47
N VAL A 182 -16.36 12.97 11.63
CA VAL A 182 -17.17 13.89 12.42
C VAL A 182 -16.33 15.15 12.59
N SER A 183 -16.95 16.27 12.24
CA SER A 183 -16.56 17.65 12.48
C SER A 183 -16.24 17.91 13.95
#